data_AF-A0A7V5FZC6-F1
#
_entry.id   AF-A0A7V5FZC6-F1
#
_cell.length_a   1.000
_cell.length_b   1.000
_cell.length_c   1.000
_cell.angle_alpha   90.00
_cell.angle_beta   90.00
_cell.angle_gamma   90.00
#
_symmetry.space_group_name_H-M   'P 1'
#
loop_
_entity.id
_entity.type
_entity.pdbx_description
1 polymer ?
#
loop_
_entity_poly.entity_id
_entity_poly.type
_entity_poly.pdbx_seq_one_letter_code
_entity_poly.pdbx_strand_id
1 'polypeptide(L)' 'MLINYKHWRPELKKGAWIAQGSTVIGRTTMGEDSAVW' A
#
# COMPACT_ATOMS: atom_id res chain seq x y z
N MET A 1 -1.21 -5.92 -4.50
CA MET A 1 -1.82 -5.05 -5.53
C MET A 1 -2.21 -3.71 -4.91
N LEU A 2 -1.98 -2.59 -5.59
CA LEU A 2 -2.42 -1.26 -5.15
C LEU A 2 -3.63 -0.83 -5.97
N ILE A 3 -4.72 -0.45 -5.30
CA ILE A 3 -5.96 -0.05 -5.96
C ILE A 3 -6.38 1.33 -5.46
N ASN A 4 -6.68 2.23 -6.40
CA ASN A 4 -7.27 3.53 -6.08
C ASN A 4 -8.76 3.37 -5.73
N TYR A 5 -9.24 4.17 -4.78
CA TYR A 5 -10.67 4.21 -4.44
C TYR A 5 -11.16 5.65 -4.40
N LYS A 6 -12.08 5.99 -5.31
CA LYS A 6 -12.51 7.38 -5.56
C LYS A 6 -11.29 8.26 -5.87
N HIS A 7 -11.07 9.31 -5.08
CA HIS A 7 -9.91 10.21 -5.19
C HIS A 7 -8.71 9.76 -4.33
N TRP A 8 -8.82 8.64 -3.62
CA TRP A 8 -7.76 8.16 -2.74
C TRP A 8 -6.85 7.15 -3.42
N ARG A 9 -5.55 7.34 -3.22
CA ARG A 9 -4.48 6.50 -3.73
C ARG A 9 -3.59 6.04 -2.57
N PRO A 10 -3.27 4.75 -2.45
CA PRO A 10 -2.29 4.28 -1.48
C PRO A 10 -0.91 4.87 -1.71
N GLU A 11 -0.22 5.22 -0.63
CA GLU A 11 1.14 5.76 -0.63
C GLU A 11 2.09 4.78 0.05
N LEU A 12 3.17 4.41 -0.64
CA LEU A 12 4.22 3.55 -0.11
C LEU A 12 5.49 4.38 0.07
N LYS A 13 5.98 4.46 1.31
CA LYS A 13 7.31 5.03 1.59
C LYS A 13 8.43 4.06 1.22
N LYS A 14 9.67 4.53 1.32
CA LYS A 14 10.87 3.77 0.95
C LYS A 14 10.90 2.41 1.66
N GLY A 15 11.23 1.36 0.93
CA GLY A 15 11.36 0.00 1.47
C GLY A 15 10.05 -0.69 1.86
N ALA A 16 8.90 -0.01 1.72
CA ALA A 16 7.62 -0.63 1.97
C ALA A 16 7.34 -1.75 0.95
N TRP A 17 6.84 -2.89 1.44
CA TRP A 17 6.61 -4.08 0.63
C TRP A 17 5.23 -4.68 0.87
N ILE A 18 4.64 -5.22 -0.19
CA ILE A 18 3.35 -5.91 -0.14
C ILE A 18 3.53 -7.28 -0.77
N ALA A 19 3.21 -8.34 -0.02
CA ALA A 19 3.29 -9.69 -0.51
C ALA A 19 2.38 -9.96 -1.69
N GLN A 20 2.80 -10.92 -2.51
CA GLN A 20 1.96 -11.46 -3.58
C GLN A 20 0.75 -12.15 -2.97
N GLY A 21 -0.46 -11.72 -3.34
CA GLY A 21 -1.73 -12.18 -2.76
C GLY A 21 -2.44 -11.12 -1.92
N SER A 22 -1.69 -10.13 -1.42
CA SER A 22 -2.24 -9.03 -0.62
C SER A 22 -2.63 -7.82 -1.46
N THR A 23 -3.64 -7.06 -1.00
CA THR A 23 -4.18 -5.89 -1.70
C THR A 23 -4.37 -4.71 -0.74
N VAL A 24 -3.91 -3.53 -1.14
CA VAL A 24 -4.07 -2.26 -0.40
C VAL A 24 -4.89 -1.29 -1.25
N ILE A 25 -5.96 -0.74 -0.67
CA ILE A 25 -6.98 0.04 -1.38
C ILE A 25 -7.27 1.36 -0.66
N GLY A 26 -7.27 2.48 -1.40
CA GLY A 26 -7.79 3.76 -0.92
C GLY A 26 -6.82 4.60 -0.08
N ARG A 27 -7.31 5.24 0.99
CA ARG A 27 -6.57 6.24 1.78
C ARG A 27 -5.67 5.56 2.82
N THR A 28 -4.55 5.01 2.35
CA THR A 28 -3.59 4.29 3.18
C THR A 28 -2.17 4.79 2.93
N THR A 29 -1.41 4.98 4.00
CA THR A 29 0.01 5.31 3.94
C THR A 29 0.79 4.19 4.62
N MET A 30 1.71 3.56 3.89
CA MET A 30 2.65 2.57 4.43
C MET A 30 3.95 3.27 4.82
N GLY A 31 4.38 3.04 6.06
CA GLY A 31 5.62 3.59 6.62
C GLY A 31 6.88 3.01 5.96
N GLU A 32 8.03 3.62 6.24
CA GLU A 32 9.32 3.11 5.78
C GLU A 32 9.56 1.69 6.29
N ASP A 33 10.09 0.84 5.42
CA ASP A 33 10.42 -0.57 5.69
C ASP A 33 9.28 -1.42 6.28
N SER A 34 8.03 -0.95 6.16
CA SER A 34 6.84 -1.69 6.58
C SER A 34 6.47 -2.78 5.58
N ALA A 35 5.95 -3.90 6.08
CA ALA A 35 5.56 -5.03 5.26
C ALA A 35 4.11 -5.44 5.53
N VAL A 36 3.35 -5.63 4.46
CA VAL A 36 2.05 -6.34 4.50
C VAL A 36 2.26 -7.70 3.87
N TRP A 37 2.03 -8.74 4.67
CA TRP A 37 2.04 -10.14 4.25
C TRP A 37 0.63 -10.56 3.86
#